data_AF-A0A534NUJ4-F1
#
_entry.id   AF-A0A534NUJ4-F1
#
_cell.length_a   1.000
_cell.length_b   1.000
_cell.length_c   1.000
_cell.angle_alpha   90.00
_cell.angle_beta   90.00
_cell.angle_gamma   90.00
#
_symmetry.space_group_name_H-M   'P 1'
#
loop_
_entity.id
_entity.type
_entity.pdbx_description
1 polymer ?
#
loop_
_entity_poly.entity_id
_entity_poly.type
_entity_poly.pdbx_seq_one_letter_code
_entity_poly.pdbx_strand_id
1 'polypeptide(L)' 'MTFLKLTLEYDGTDFVGWQLQPNGRSVQEELEKG' A
#
# COMPACT_ATOMS: atom_id res chain seq x y z
N MET A 1 -15.70 6.46 -15.80
CA MET A 1 -15.10 6.57 -14.46
C MET A 1 -15.53 5.34 -13.68
N THR A 2 -14.62 4.42 -13.41
CA THR A 2 -14.97 3.15 -12.75
C THR A 2 -14.45 3.20 -11.33
N PHE A 3 -15.32 2.95 -10.36
CA PHE A 3 -14.96 2.89 -8.95
C PHE A 3 -14.98 1.44 -8.51
N LEU A 4 -13.85 0.98 -7.98
CA LEU A 4 -13.67 -0.39 -7.52
C LEU A 4 -13.34 -0.37 -6.04
N LYS A 5 -13.92 -1.31 -5.29
CA LYS A 5 -13.51 -1.59 -3.92
C LYS A 5 -12.70 -2.88 -3.94
N LEU A 6 -11.47 -2.81 -3.47
CA LEU A 6 -10.57 -3.95 -3.37
C LEU A 6 -10.50 -4.41 -1.92
N THR A 7 -10.39 -5.72 -1.73
CA THR A 7 -9.98 -6.32 -0.45
C THR A 7 -8.58 -6.87 -0.68
N LEU A 8 -7.65 -6.52 0.19
CA LEU A 8 -6.23 -6.82 0.02
C LEU A 8 -5.72 -7.52 1.27
N GLU A 9 -4.77 -8.43 1.07
CA GLU A 9 -3.97 -9.04 2.12
C GLU A 9 -2.50 -8.80 1.78
N TYR A 10 -1.69 -8.53 2.79
CA TYR A 10 -0.26 -8.32 2.63
C TYR A 10 0.48 -8.78 3.88
N ASP A 11 1.72 -9.23 3.69
CA ASP A 11 2.66 -9.43 4.79
C ASP A 11 3.17 -8.06 5.27
N GLY A 12 2.93 -7.74 6.53
CA GLY A 12 3.29 -6.44 7.11
C GLY A 12 4.73 -6.31 7.58
N THR A 13 5.56 -7.36 7.51
CA THR A 13 6.87 -7.43 8.18
C THR A 13 7.85 -6.35 7.69
N ASP A 14 7.88 -6.09 6.39
CA ASP A 14 8.81 -5.12 5.76
C ASP A 14 8.19 -3.75 5.48
N PHE A 15 6.97 -3.50 5.96
CA PHE A 15 6.23 -2.27 5.68
C PHE A 15 6.06 -1.41 6.93
N VAL A 16 6.22 -0.10 6.75
CA VAL A 16 6.00 0.89 7.82
C VAL A 16 4.53 1.31 7.94
N GLY A 17 3.62 0.49 7.42
CA GLY A 17 2.17 0.72 7.42
C GLY A 17 1.57 0.88 6.01
N TRP A 18 0.31 1.32 5.97
CA TRP A 18 -0.44 1.51 4.74
C TRP A 18 -0.01 2.78 3.98
N GLN A 19 -0.09 3.94 4.63
CA GLN A 19 0.07 5.25 3.98
C GLN A 19 1.49 5.48 3.47
N LEU A 20 1.66 6.18 2.34
CA LEU A 20 2.95 6.75 1.93
C LEU A 20 3.55 7.64 3.04
N GLN A 21 4.82 7.42 3.35
CA GLN A 21 5.54 8.15 4.39
C GLN A 21 7.06 8.06 4.16
N PRO A 22 7.84 9.07 4.60
CA PRO A 22 9.27 9.18 4.29
C PRO A 22 10.18 8.21 5.06
N ASN A 23 9.66 7.49 6.05
CA ASN A 23 10.42 6.67 6.99
C ASN A 23 10.55 5.19 6.56
N GLY A 24 10.08 4.80 5.38
CA GLY A 24 10.25 3.44 4.87
C GLY A 24 9.25 3.07 3.78
N ARG A 25 9.27 1.79 3.38
CA ARG A 25 8.37 1.23 2.36
C ARG A 25 6.95 1.12 2.91
N SER A 26 5.96 1.64 2.18
CA SER A 26 4.54 1.52 2.55
C SER A 26 3.74 0.73 1.51
N VAL A 27 2.62 0.15 1.94
CA VAL A 27 1.79 -0.68 1.06
C VAL A 27 1.13 0.15 -0.04
N GLN A 28 0.65 1.36 0.30
CA GLN A 28 0.06 2.27 -0.67
C GLN A 28 1.08 2.68 -1.74
N GLU A 29 2.33 2.98 -1.36
CA GLU A 29 3.36 3.37 -2.32
C GLU A 29 3.60 2.27 -3.37
N GLU A 30 3.73 1.02 -2.93
CA GLU A 30 3.97 -0.10 -3.85
C GLU A 30 2.74 -0.39 -4.74
N LEU A 31 1.52 -0.20 -4.22
CA LEU A 31 0.29 -0.32 -4.99
C LEU A 31 0.12 0.79 -6.05
N GLU A 32 0.58 2.00 -5.77
CA GLU A 32 0.51 3.13 -6.70
C GLU A 32 1.66 3.14 -7.73
N LYS A 33 2.77 2.43 -7.46
CA LYS A 33 3.88 2.27 -8.42
C LYS A 33 3.57 1.30 -9.56
N GLY A 34 2.72 0.29 -9.31
CA GLY A 34 2.34 -0.74 -10.28
C GLY A 34 1.27 -0.27 -11.25
#